data_AF-A0A9D5SLS6-F1
#
_entry.id   AF-A0A9D5SLS6-F1
#
_cell.length_a   1.000
_cell.length_b   1.000
_cell.length_c   1.000
_cell.angle_alpha   90.00
_cell.angle_beta   90.00
_cell.angle_gamma   90.00
#
_symmetry.space_group_name_H-M   'P 1'
#
loop_
_entity.id
_entity.type
_entity.pdbx_description
1 polymer ?
#
loop_
_entity_poly.entity_id
_entity_poly.type
_entity_poly.pdbx_seq_one_letter_code
_entity_poly.pdbx_strand_id
1 'polypeptide(L)'
;MDDLLKNCTLCPRKCGIDRTKTTGYCGASHMAEVSKIMLHKWEEPCISGTDRDRGSGAVFFTHCPLGCIYCQNRDISGRGSKGDIFTEDMLAD
;
A
#
# COMPACT_ATOMS: atom_id res chain seq x y z
N MET A 1 1.95 18.61 -2.13
CA MET A 1 2.16 17.15 -2.28
C MET A 1 2.97 16.85 -3.54
N ASP A 2 2.70 17.53 -4.66
CA ASP A 2 3.34 17.28 -5.97
C ASP A 2 4.87 17.31 -5.98
N ASP A 3 5.50 18.22 -5.25
CA ASP A 3 6.97 18.30 -5.24
C ASP A 3 7.63 17.09 -4.56
N LEU A 4 6.92 16.43 -3.63
CA LEU A 4 7.38 15.19 -3.00
C LEU A 4 7.35 14.02 -4.00
N LEU A 5 6.47 14.06 -5.00
CA LEU A 5 6.37 13.05 -6.04
C LEU A 5 7.36 13.29 -7.19
N LYS A 6 7.74 14.54 -7.46
CA LYS A 6 8.74 14.91 -8.48
C LYS A 6 10.17 14.53 -8.13
N ASN A 7 10.49 14.41 -6.83
CA ASN A 7 11.76 13.90 -6.32
C ASN A 7 11.49 12.90 -5.19
N CYS A 8 11.06 11.69 -5.54
CA CYS A 8 10.49 10.77 -4.58
C CYS A 8 11.49 10.25 -3.54
N THR A 9 11.17 10.50 -2.26
CA THR A 9 11.92 10.02 -1.09
C THR A 9 11.07 9.22 -0.09
N LEU A 10 9.87 8.81 -0.50
CA LEU A 10 8.85 8.17 0.36
C LEU A 10 9.24 6.79 0.93
N CYS A 11 10.20 6.10 0.31
CA CYS A 11 10.70 4.83 0.81
C CYS A 11 12.18 4.90 1.18
N PRO A 12 12.69 3.96 1.99
CA PRO A 12 14.09 3.94 2.41
C PRO A 12 15.12 3.98 1.26
N ARG A 13 14.74 3.59 0.03
CA ARG A 13 15.63 3.65 -1.14
C ARG A 13 15.83 5.06 -1.70
N LYS A 14 14.95 6.02 -1.41
CA LYS A 14 15.06 7.42 -1.83
C LYS A 14 15.47 7.59 -3.31
N CYS A 15 14.73 6.96 -4.23
CA CYS A 15 15.14 6.87 -5.63
C CYS A 15 15.13 8.20 -6.41
N GLY A 16 14.51 9.26 -5.89
CA GLY A 16 14.56 10.61 -6.47
C GLY A 16 13.84 10.79 -7.82
N ILE A 17 13.11 9.77 -8.28
CA ILE A 17 12.36 9.81 -9.54
C ILE A 17 11.10 10.68 -9.42
N ASP A 18 10.65 11.19 -10.57
CA ASP A 18 9.37 11.88 -10.74
C ASP A 18 8.25 10.86 -11.00
N ARG A 19 7.44 10.57 -9.97
CA ARG A 19 6.34 9.59 -10.00
C ARG A 19 5.19 9.97 -10.93
N THR A 20 5.14 11.23 -11.36
CA THR A 20 4.14 11.68 -12.35
C THR A 20 4.50 11.26 -13.78
N LYS A 21 5.77 10.89 -14.02
CA LYS A 21 6.29 10.52 -15.35
C LYS A 21 6.72 9.06 -15.45
N THR A 22 7.29 8.51 -14.38
CA THR A 22 7.82 7.13 -14.39
C THR A 22 7.78 6.51 -13.00
N THR A 23 8.11 5.22 -12.90
CA THR A 23 8.14 4.49 -11.63
C THR A 23 9.58 4.21 -11.21
N GLY A 24 9.81 4.24 -9.90
CA GLY A 24 11.10 3.89 -9.31
C GLY A 24 11.27 2.38 -9.14
N TYR A 25 12.26 1.99 -8.33
CA TYR A 25 12.50 0.58 -7.99
C TYR A 25 11.24 -0.12 -7.45
N CYS A 26 10.47 0.56 -6.59
CA CYS A 26 9.29 -0.03 -5.96
C CYS A 26 8.15 -0.34 -6.95
N GLY A 27 8.11 0.28 -8.12
CA GLY A 27 7.03 0.11 -9.10
C GLY A 27 5.81 1.00 -8.88
N ALA A 28 5.63 1.55 -7.67
CA ALA A 28 4.52 2.46 -7.37
C ALA A 28 4.51 3.71 -8.27
N SER A 29 3.33 4.04 -8.81
CA SER A 29 3.06 5.28 -9.54
C SER A 29 2.69 6.45 -8.59
N HIS A 30 2.15 7.54 -9.13
CA HIS A 30 1.56 8.63 -8.32
C HIS A 30 0.13 8.31 -7.84
N MET A 31 -0.50 7.26 -8.38
CA MET A 31 -1.81 6.79 -7.95
C MET A 31 -1.68 5.70 -6.89
N ALA A 32 -2.63 5.65 -5.94
CA ALA A 32 -2.69 4.58 -4.95
C ALA A 32 -3.32 3.32 -5.58
N GLU A 33 -2.61 2.20 -5.45
CA GLU A 33 -3.07 0.89 -5.93
C GLU A 33 -3.32 -0.04 -4.73
N VAL A 34 -4.58 -0.42 -4.56
CA VAL A 34 -5.05 -1.25 -3.45
C VAL A 34 -5.24 -2.68 -3.95
N SER A 35 -4.60 -3.64 -3.29
CA SER A 35 -4.76 -5.06 -3.61
C SER A 35 -5.94 -5.69 -2.90
N LYS A 36 -6.29 -5.21 -1.70
CA LYS A 36 -7.34 -5.82 -0.88
C LYS A 36 -7.87 -4.85 0.16
N ILE A 37 -9.17 -4.86 0.35
CA ILE A 37 -9.88 -4.26 1.48
C ILE A 37 -10.58 -5.39 2.22
N MET A 38 -10.36 -5.51 3.53
CA MET A 38 -10.99 -6.57 4.31
C MET A 38 -11.16 -6.20 5.78
N LEU A 39 -12.09 -6.89 6.43
CA LEU A 39 -12.19 -6.92 7.88
C LEU A 39 -11.09 -7.83 8.45
N HIS A 40 -10.16 -7.25 9.21
CA HIS A 40 -9.08 -7.96 9.89
C HIS A 40 -9.46 -8.23 11.33
N LYS A 41 -9.50 -9.51 11.70
CA LYS A 41 -10.18 -9.95 12.94
C LYS A 41 -9.23 -10.33 14.09
N TRP A 42 -7.95 -10.54 13.78
CA TRP A 42 -7.06 -11.31 14.65
C TRP A 42 -5.89 -10.52 15.20
N GLU A 43 -5.70 -9.29 14.73
CA GLU A 43 -4.61 -8.40 15.14
C GLU A 43 -5.20 -7.22 15.92
N GLU A 44 -4.51 -6.81 16.98
CA GLU A 44 -4.87 -5.65 17.84
C GLU A 44 -6.28 -5.73 18.50
N PRO A 45 -6.46 -6.52 19.57
CA PRO A 45 -7.76 -6.71 20.24
C PRO A 45 -8.43 -5.43 20.74
N CYS A 46 -7.65 -4.39 21.03
CA CYS A 46 -8.17 -3.09 21.50
C CYS A 46 -8.97 -2.33 20.42
N ILE A 47 -8.72 -2.58 19.13
CA ILE A 47 -9.43 -1.92 18.01
C ILE A 47 -10.30 -2.88 17.21
N SER A 48 -9.94 -4.16 17.14
CA SER A 48 -10.69 -5.17 16.40
C SER A 48 -11.98 -5.61 17.13
N GLY A 49 -12.08 -5.31 18.44
CA GLY A 49 -13.20 -5.73 19.27
C GLY A 49 -13.09 -7.20 19.70
N THR A 50 -14.00 -7.62 20.57
CA THR A 50 -13.99 -8.97 21.19
C THR A 50 -15.03 -9.93 20.59
N ASP A 51 -15.88 -9.41 19.72
CA ASP A 51 -16.96 -10.11 19.02
C ASP A 51 -16.47 -10.61 17.65
N ARG A 52 -16.93 -11.80 17.23
CA ARG A 52 -16.52 -12.47 15.98
C ARG A 52 -16.96 -11.77 14.69
N ASP A 53 -17.98 -10.93 14.78
CA ASP A 53 -18.52 -10.13 13.68
C ASP A 53 -17.83 -8.77 13.57
N ARG A 54 -16.95 -8.44 14.52
CA ARG A 54 -16.11 -7.24 14.50
C ARG A 54 -14.70 -7.52 14.01
N GLY A 55 -14.02 -6.45 13.64
CA GLY A 55 -12.62 -6.44 13.24
C GLY A 55 -12.19 -5.02 12.90
N SER A 56 -10.90 -4.82 12.71
CA SER A 56 -10.35 -3.59 12.17
C SER A 56 -10.49 -3.58 10.64
N GLY A 57 -10.84 -2.43 10.05
CA GLY A 57 -10.76 -2.25 8.61
C GLY A 57 -9.30 -2.22 8.17
N ALA A 58 -8.90 -3.10 7.27
CA ALA A 58 -7.54 -3.16 6.75
C ALA A 58 -7.53 -2.94 5.22
N VAL A 59 -6.70 -2.00 4.79
CA VAL A 59 -6.45 -1.67 3.38
C VAL A 59 -5.02 -2.04 3.04
N PHE A 60 -4.85 -2.98 2.11
CA PHE A 60 -3.55 -3.47 1.67
C PHE A 60 -3.16 -2.82 0.35
N PHE A 61 -2.07 -2.06 0.37
CA PHE A 61 -1.47 -1.45 -0.82
C PHE A 61 -0.45 -2.39 -1.48
N THR A 62 -0.19 -2.15 -2.76
CA THR A 62 0.85 -2.83 -3.54
C THR A 62 2.20 -2.10 -3.48
N HIS A 63 3.23 -2.66 -4.15
CA HIS A 63 4.53 -2.01 -4.40
C HIS A 63 5.42 -1.76 -3.17
N CYS A 64 5.50 -2.75 -2.26
CA CYS A 64 6.39 -2.67 -1.10
C CYS A 64 7.87 -2.64 -1.55
N PRO A 65 8.66 -1.65 -1.09
CA PRO A 65 10.05 -1.54 -1.49
C PRO A 65 10.90 -2.68 -0.89
N LEU A 66 10.61 -3.21 0.29
CA LEU A 66 11.62 -3.94 1.06
C LEU A 66 12.15 -5.24 0.41
N GLY A 67 11.31 -5.95 -0.36
CA GLY A 67 11.75 -7.15 -1.09
C GLY A 67 12.11 -8.34 -0.18
N CYS A 68 11.43 -8.48 0.96
CA CYS A 68 11.73 -9.51 1.96
C CYS A 68 11.58 -10.93 1.40
N ILE A 69 12.57 -11.79 1.61
CA ILE A 69 12.54 -13.20 1.19
C ILE A 69 11.45 -14.01 1.90
N TYR A 70 11.08 -13.61 3.12
CA TYR A 70 10.05 -14.23 3.96
C TYR A 70 8.74 -13.42 3.99
N CYS A 71 8.48 -12.59 2.97
CA CYS A 71 7.27 -11.78 2.94
C CYS A 71 6.01 -12.65 2.89
N GLN A 72 5.16 -12.55 3.91
CA GLN A 72 3.85 -13.22 3.93
C GLN A 72 2.90 -12.70 2.84
N ASN A 73 3.09 -11.43 2.44
CA ASN A 73 2.27 -10.74 1.45
C ASN A 73 2.99 -10.64 0.10
N ARG A 74 3.85 -11.61 -0.24
CA ARG A 74 4.76 -11.52 -1.41
C ARG A 74 4.01 -11.30 -2.73
N ASP A 75 2.86 -11.93 -2.89
CA ASP A 75 2.04 -11.85 -4.10
C ASP A 75 1.58 -10.42 -4.42
N ILE A 76 1.39 -9.60 -3.37
CA ILE A 76 0.91 -8.21 -3.50
C ILE A 76 2.02 -7.16 -3.29
N SER A 77 3.16 -7.56 -2.73
CA SER A 77 4.24 -6.66 -2.32
C SER A 77 5.24 -6.35 -3.43
N GLY A 78 5.31 -7.19 -4.46
CA GLY A 78 6.37 -7.16 -5.46
C GLY A 78 6.22 -6.04 -6.50
N ARG A 79 7.33 -5.76 -7.19
CA ARG A 79 7.31 -4.91 -8.38
C ARG A 79 6.50 -5.62 -9.47
N GLY A 80 5.42 -4.99 -9.94
CA GLY A 80 4.51 -5.58 -10.91
C GLY A 80 3.32 -6.32 -10.30
N SER A 81 3.22 -6.39 -8.96
CA SER A 81 1.93 -6.66 -8.31
C SER A 81 0.92 -5.61 -8.77
N LYS A 82 -0.31 -6.05 -9.03
CA LYS A 82 -1.39 -5.18 -9.49
C LYS A 82 -2.42 -5.03 -8.39
N GLY A 83 -2.91 -3.81 -8.23
CA GLY A 83 -4.10 -3.49 -7.45
C GLY A 83 -5.06 -2.67 -8.29
N ASP A 84 -6.22 -2.40 -7.72
CA ASP A 84 -7.17 -1.46 -8.27
C ASP A 84 -6.77 -0.04 -7.88
N ILE A 85 -7.00 0.92 -8.77
CA ILE A 85 -6.69 2.33 -8.50
C ILE A 85 -7.81 2.91 -7.64
N PHE A 86 -7.43 3.54 -6.52
CA PHE A 86 -8.34 4.23 -5.63
C PHE A 86 -8.01 5.72 -5.55
N THR A 87 -9.06 6.54 -5.49
CA THR A 87 -8.95 7.93 -5.03
C THR A 87 -9.14 8.00 -3.51
N GLU A 88 -8.89 9.18 -2.94
CA GLU A 88 -9.18 9.44 -1.53
C GLU A 88 -10.67 9.26 -1.22
N ASP A 89 -11.56 9.84 -2.04
CA ASP A 89 -13.00 9.71 -1.88
C ASP A 89 -13.46 8.23 -1.91
N MET A 90 -12.93 7.43 -2.84
CA MET A 90 -13.26 6.00 -2.93
C MET A 90 -12.83 5.17 -1.71
N LEU A 91 -11.85 5.66 -0.94
CA LEU A 91 -11.41 5.01 0.31
C LEU A 91 -12.16 5.52 1.54
N ALA A 92 -12.79 6.69 1.44
CA ALA A 92 -13.51 7.33 2.53
C ALA A 92 -14.99 6.90 2.59
N ASP A 93 -15.57 6.47 1.47
CA ASP A 93 -16.92 5.91 1.34
C ASP A 93 -17.04 4.50 1.99
#